data_AF-A0AAV5KE71-F1
#
_entry.id   AF-A0AAV5KE71-F1
#
_cell.length_a   1.000
_cell.length_b   1.000
_cell.length_c   1.000
_cell.angle_alpha   90.00
_cell.angle_beta   90.00
_cell.angle_gamma   90.00
#
_symmetry.space_group_name_H-M   'P 1'
#
loop_
_entity.id
_entity.type
_entity.pdbx_description
1 polymer ?
#
loop_
_entity_poly.entity_id
_entity_poly.type
_entity_poly.pdbx_seq_one_letter_code
_entity_poly.pdbx_strand_id
1 'polypeptide(L)'
;MCRTEDGLGAVQLHIYIRLCYRTPDSNPHFHSQIRGRMDSAEVPKEEILQPSHLALDIGGSLIKLVYFSRNNNRLTDKEHKTLGEGPGVSSGDGSYTVLKGKLHFAKFETSKINDCLEFIRCNRLHLGGFCEHEVPRDKIFVKATGGGAYKFADLFNEELGISLDKEDEMDCLVSGANFLLKAVQQEAFTYLHGHKEFVQIDHNDLYPYLLVNIGSGVSMIKVDGDGKFERISGTNLGGGTFWGLGRLLTKCKSFDELLELSHQGNNRVIDMLVGDIYGGMDYSKV
;
A
#
# COMPACT_ATOMS: atom_id res chain seq x y z
N MET A 1 -28.39 -7.80 -3.61
CA MET A 1 -28.91 -6.47 -3.22
C MET A 1 -29.12 -6.53 -1.71
N CYS A 2 -28.09 -6.23 -0.93
CA CYS A 2 -28.23 -6.15 0.53
C CYS A 2 -28.36 -4.68 0.89
N ARG A 3 -29.56 -4.30 1.36
CA ARG A 3 -29.77 -3.08 2.13
C ARG A 3 -29.27 -3.36 3.55
N THR A 4 -28.49 -2.45 4.10
CA THR A 4 -28.26 -2.34 5.53
C THR A 4 -28.83 -1.00 5.95
N GLU A 5 -29.99 -1.04 6.59
CA GLU A 5 -30.52 0.08 7.36
C GLU A 5 -29.87 0.05 8.75
N ASP A 6 -29.57 1.25 9.23
CA ASP A 6 -29.28 1.67 10.60
C ASP A 6 -27.93 1.32 11.25
N GLY A 7 -27.13 2.37 11.46
CA GLY A 7 -26.89 2.76 12.86
C GLY A 7 -25.55 2.43 13.50
N LEU A 8 -24.54 2.02 12.74
CA LEU A 8 -23.13 2.20 13.10
C LEU A 8 -22.37 2.47 11.81
N GLY A 9 -21.96 3.72 11.62
CA GLY A 9 -21.03 4.10 10.55
C GLY A 9 -19.66 3.50 10.85
N ALA A 10 -19.53 2.18 10.72
CA ALA A 10 -18.23 1.57 10.51
C ALA A 10 -17.74 2.14 9.18
N VAL A 11 -16.90 3.17 9.26
CA VAL A 11 -16.03 3.54 8.16
C VAL A 11 -15.20 2.29 7.93
N GLN A 12 -15.65 1.43 7.01
CA GLN A 12 -14.85 0.35 6.51
C GLN A 12 -13.77 1.04 5.71
N LEU A 13 -12.74 1.45 6.43
CA LEU A 13 -11.52 2.03 5.93
C LEU A 13 -10.86 0.89 5.18
N HIS A 14 -11.33 0.71 3.95
CA HIS A 14 -10.60 0.05 2.91
C HIS A 14 -9.36 0.91 2.70
N ILE A 15 -8.36 0.76 3.56
CA ILE A 15 -6.98 1.03 3.19
C ILE A 15 -6.62 -0.08 2.20
N TYR A 16 -7.24 0.02 1.03
CA TYR A 16 -6.66 -0.42 -0.21
C TYR A 16 -5.34 0.35 -0.28
N ILE A 17 -4.26 -0.24 0.22
CA ILE A 17 -2.97 -0.03 -0.41
C ILE A 17 -3.12 -0.68 -1.79
N ARG A 18 -3.83 0.02 -2.69
CA ARG A 18 -3.96 -0.28 -4.11
C ARG A 18 -2.62 0.10 -4.71
N LEU A 19 -1.64 -0.77 -4.50
CA LEU A 19 -0.52 -0.88 -5.43
C LEU A 19 -1.13 -1.33 -6.74
N CYS A 20 -1.49 -0.34 -7.56
CA CYS A 20 -1.98 -0.40 -8.93
C CYS A 20 -2.71 -1.69 -9.33
N TYR A 21 -4.04 -1.66 -9.26
CA TYR A 21 -4.87 -2.45 -10.17
C TYR A 21 -5.87 -1.53 -10.83
N ARG A 22 -5.63 -1.15 -12.08
CA ARG A 22 -6.61 -0.47 -12.94
C ARG A 22 -7.21 -1.57 -13.82
N THR A 23 -8.49 -1.86 -13.69
CA THR A 23 -9.23 -2.59 -14.73
C THR A 23 -9.43 -1.65 -15.93
N PRO A 24 -9.36 -2.14 -17.17
CA PRO A 24 -9.68 -1.35 -18.35
C PRO A 24 -11.21 -1.37 -18.55
N ASP A 25 -11.92 -0.34 -18.09
CA ASP A 25 -13.33 -0.17 -18.45
C ASP A 25 -13.45 0.29 -19.91
N SER A 26 -14.26 -0.47 -20.63
CA SER A 26 -14.68 -0.31 -22.01
C SER A 26 -15.78 0.76 -22.14
N ASN A 27 -15.40 2.00 -22.51
CA ASN A 27 -16.33 2.96 -23.12
C ASN A 27 -15.58 4.01 -24.00
N PRO A 28 -15.83 4.10 -25.32
CA PRO A 28 -14.95 4.82 -26.25
C PRO A 28 -15.16 6.34 -26.40
N HIS A 29 -15.84 7.03 -25.49
CA HIS A 29 -16.05 8.49 -25.62
C HIS A 29 -15.88 9.23 -24.29
N PHE A 30 -14.65 9.39 -23.79
CA PHE A 30 -14.30 10.53 -22.92
C PHE A 30 -12.78 10.75 -22.91
N HIS A 31 -12.30 11.52 -23.89
CA HIS A 31 -10.94 12.04 -23.95
C HIS A 31 -10.96 13.54 -23.63
N SER A 32 -10.55 13.94 -22.41
CA SER A 32 -9.67 15.11 -22.18
C SER A 32 -9.43 15.33 -20.68
N GLN A 33 -8.17 15.54 -20.30
CA GLN A 33 -7.63 15.89 -18.96
C GLN A 33 -7.63 14.76 -17.91
N ILE A 34 -6.71 13.80 -18.04
CA ILE A 34 -5.44 13.67 -17.30
C ILE A 34 -4.63 12.66 -18.12
N ARG A 35 -3.72 13.14 -18.99
CA ARG A 35 -2.80 12.29 -19.77
C ARG A 35 -1.52 12.06 -18.96
N GLY A 36 -1.52 11.04 -18.12
CA GLY A 36 -0.31 10.29 -17.76
C GLY A 36 -0.22 9.10 -18.72
N ARG A 37 0.58 9.23 -19.76
CA ARG A 37 0.69 8.32 -20.91
C ARG A 37 1.28 6.98 -20.47
N MET A 38 0.52 5.91 -20.69
CA MET A 38 0.94 4.52 -20.53
C MET A 38 1.26 4.00 -21.93
N ASP A 39 2.41 4.45 -22.45
CA ASP A 39 3.05 3.84 -23.62
C ASP A 39 4.23 3.01 -23.08
N SER A 40 4.54 1.90 -23.75
CA SER A 40 5.81 1.19 -23.61
C SER A 40 6.95 2.19 -23.73
N ALA A 41 7.48 2.64 -22.59
CA ALA A 41 8.43 3.73 -22.56
C ALA A 41 9.84 3.18 -22.80
N GLU A 42 10.36 3.46 -24.00
CA GLU A 42 11.79 3.75 -24.12
C GLU A 42 12.15 4.76 -23.04
N VAL A 43 13.13 4.41 -22.21
CA VAL A 43 13.60 5.24 -21.11
C VAL A 43 14.14 6.55 -21.68
N PRO A 44 13.52 7.72 -21.39
CA PRO A 44 14.14 9.00 -21.70
C PRO A 44 15.39 9.12 -20.83
N LYS A 45 16.54 9.38 -21.45
CA LYS A 45 17.76 9.73 -20.74
C LYS A 45 17.62 11.13 -20.14
N GLU A 46 16.97 11.26 -18.99
CA GLU A 46 16.95 12.52 -18.23
C GLU A 46 16.95 12.28 -16.71
N GLU A 47 17.90 12.97 -16.06
CA GLU A 47 18.18 13.10 -14.62
C GLU A 47 18.16 11.83 -13.76
N ILE A 48 19.35 11.41 -13.32
CA ILE A 48 19.52 10.38 -12.28
C ILE A 48 18.93 10.90 -10.97
N LEU A 49 17.64 10.64 -10.76
CA LEU A 49 17.00 10.73 -9.46
C LEU A 49 17.78 9.82 -8.50
N GLN A 50 18.37 10.40 -7.46
CA GLN A 50 19.09 9.60 -6.47
C GLN A 50 18.09 8.97 -5.49
N PRO A 51 17.89 7.64 -5.50
CA PRO A 51 17.11 6.98 -4.48
C PRO A 51 17.85 7.08 -3.15
N SER A 52 17.19 7.57 -2.11
CA SER A 52 17.82 7.72 -0.80
C SER A 52 17.38 6.67 0.22
N HIS A 53 16.17 6.11 0.05
CA HIS A 53 15.60 5.14 0.98
C HIS A 53 14.81 4.07 0.22
N LEU A 54 14.95 2.81 0.65
CA LEU A 54 14.25 1.64 0.14
C LEU A 54 13.69 0.87 1.32
N ALA A 55 12.44 0.42 1.21
CA ALA A 55 11.78 -0.47 2.16
C ALA A 55 10.99 -1.55 1.43
N LEU A 56 10.87 -2.72 2.07
CA LEU A 56 10.24 -3.91 1.49
C LEU A 56 9.19 -4.50 2.44
N ASP A 57 8.04 -4.92 1.91
CA ASP A 57 7.13 -5.88 2.55
C ASP A 57 7.10 -7.13 1.68
N ILE A 58 7.70 -8.22 2.18
CA ILE A 58 7.83 -9.48 1.45
C ILE A 58 6.78 -10.46 1.99
N GLY A 59 5.55 -10.34 1.47
CA GLY A 59 4.44 -11.20 1.84
C GLY A 59 4.50 -12.58 1.18
N GLY A 60 3.57 -13.47 1.57
CA GLY A 60 3.49 -14.82 1.02
C GLY A 60 3.17 -14.89 -0.49
N SER A 61 2.36 -13.94 -0.98
CA SER A 61 1.95 -13.89 -2.40
C SER A 61 2.52 -12.71 -3.18
N LEU A 62 2.72 -11.56 -2.52
CA LEU A 62 3.21 -10.33 -3.14
C LEU A 62 4.36 -9.73 -2.35
N ILE A 63 5.34 -9.21 -3.08
CA ILE A 63 6.38 -8.31 -2.60
C ILE A 63 5.93 -6.89 -2.90
N LYS A 64 5.96 -6.01 -1.92
CA LYS A 64 5.67 -4.58 -2.06
C LYS A 64 6.95 -3.83 -1.75
N LEU A 65 7.25 -2.85 -2.59
CA LEU A 65 8.47 -2.07 -2.52
C LEU A 65 8.08 -0.60 -2.48
N VAL A 66 8.63 0.13 -1.50
CA VAL A 66 8.52 1.58 -1.41
C VAL A 66 9.91 2.17 -1.45
N TYR A 67 10.13 3.18 -2.29
CA TYR A 67 11.40 3.90 -2.32
C TYR A 67 11.18 5.41 -2.46
N PHE A 68 12.07 6.19 -1.87
CA PHE A 68 12.02 7.64 -1.93
C PHE A 68 13.09 8.18 -2.88
N SER A 69 12.67 8.99 -3.85
CA SER A 69 13.56 9.76 -4.72
C SER A 69 13.58 11.22 -4.26
N ARG A 70 14.77 11.77 -4.04
CA ARG A 70 14.92 13.19 -3.67
C ARG A 70 14.87 14.06 -4.92
N ASN A 71 14.18 15.20 -4.84
CA ASN A 71 14.28 16.21 -5.90
C ASN A 71 15.63 16.94 -5.74
N ASN A 72 16.51 16.81 -6.73
CA ASN A 72 17.84 17.43 -6.73
C ASN A 72 17.83 18.92 -7.12
N ASN A 73 16.73 19.64 -6.89
CA ASN A 73 16.75 21.10 -6.98
C ASN A 73 17.52 21.66 -5.77
N ARG A 74 18.86 21.63 -5.85
CA ARG A 74 19.74 22.59 -5.21
C ARG A 74 19.50 23.97 -5.84
N LEU A 75 18.28 24.50 -5.74
CA LEU A 75 18.10 25.95 -5.76
C LEU A 75 18.62 26.41 -4.41
N THR A 76 19.88 26.82 -4.42
CA THR A 76 20.57 27.63 -3.42
C THR A 76 19.68 28.01 -2.22
N ASP A 77 19.90 27.39 -1.07
CA ASP A 77 19.49 27.93 0.23
C ASP A 77 20.30 29.23 0.50
N LYS A 78 20.04 30.25 -0.33
CA LYS A 78 20.37 31.66 -0.12
C LYS A 78 19.08 32.47 -0.17
N GLU A 79 18.03 31.96 0.44
CA GLU A 79 16.98 32.83 0.97
C GLU A 79 17.04 32.71 2.49
N HIS A 80 18.02 33.44 3.06
CA HIS A 80 17.84 34.01 4.38
C HIS A 80 16.47 34.71 4.39
N LYS A 81 15.46 34.08 4.97
CA LYS A 81 14.28 34.80 5.42
C LYS A 81 14.70 35.67 6.60
N THR A 82 15.11 36.89 6.29
CA THR A 82 15.02 38.01 7.21
C THR A 82 13.53 38.27 7.44
N LEU A 83 12.92 37.56 8.38
CA LEU A 83 11.67 38.02 9.00
C LEU A 83 12.04 38.73 10.30
N GLY A 84 11.47 39.93 10.44
CA GLY A 84 11.86 40.96 11.39
C GLY A 84 11.92 40.52 12.85
N GLU A 85 12.80 41.23 13.56
CA GLU A 85 12.97 41.20 14.99
C GLU A 85 11.64 41.41 15.72
N GLY A 86 11.24 40.43 16.52
CA GLY A 86 10.31 40.57 17.63
C GLY A 86 10.88 39.81 18.82
N PRO A 87 10.97 40.39 20.03
CA PRO A 87 11.73 39.79 21.12
C PRO A 87 10.90 38.77 21.90
N GLY A 88 11.49 37.59 22.14
CA GLY A 88 11.19 36.74 23.29
C GLY A 88 10.35 35.49 23.01
N VAL A 89 11.01 34.34 22.95
CA VAL A 89 10.88 33.21 23.90
C VAL A 89 11.68 32.03 23.32
N SER A 90 12.72 31.63 24.02
CA SER A 90 13.62 30.51 23.71
C SER A 90 12.99 29.17 24.06
N SER A 91 12.87 28.24 23.11
CA SER A 91 12.73 26.79 23.37
C SER A 91 13.08 25.96 22.12
N GLY A 92 14.27 25.33 22.14
CA GLY A 92 14.65 24.09 21.43
C GLY A 92 14.35 23.96 19.93
N ASP A 93 15.11 24.64 19.06
CA ASP A 93 15.01 24.50 17.60
C ASP A 93 15.81 23.28 17.09
N GLY A 94 15.16 22.11 17.08
CA GLY A 94 15.61 20.97 16.30
C GLY A 94 15.23 21.20 14.84
N SER A 95 16.14 21.75 14.04
CA SER A 95 15.94 21.96 12.60
C SER A 95 15.73 20.63 11.87
N TYR A 96 14.46 20.21 11.74
CA TYR A 96 14.09 19.10 10.89
C TYR A 96 14.24 19.54 9.43
N THR A 97 15.22 18.99 8.73
CA THR A 97 15.31 19.18 7.28
C THR A 97 14.13 18.47 6.61
N VAL A 98 13.15 19.24 6.15
CA VAL A 98 12.01 18.69 5.40
C VAL A 98 12.54 18.12 4.09
N LEU A 99 12.62 16.79 4.00
CA LEU A 99 13.05 16.09 2.79
C LEU A 99 11.97 16.26 1.71
N LYS A 100 12.27 17.07 0.68
CA LYS A 100 11.42 17.19 -0.51
C LYS A 100 11.75 16.11 -1.52
N GLY A 101 10.75 15.34 -1.94
CA GLY A 101 10.90 14.28 -2.92
C GLY A 101 9.60 13.54 -3.19
N LYS A 102 9.71 12.39 -3.85
CA LYS A 102 8.58 11.54 -4.24
C LYS A 102 8.74 10.16 -3.62
N LEU A 103 7.66 9.66 -3.03
CA LEU A 103 7.51 8.24 -2.69
C LEU A 103 7.02 7.49 -3.92
N HIS A 104 7.72 6.40 -4.23
CA HIS A 104 7.41 5.51 -5.32
C HIS A 104 7.02 4.14 -4.77
N PHE A 105 6.12 3.50 -5.49
CA PHE A 105 5.48 2.27 -5.07
C PHE A 105 5.56 1.25 -6.21
N ALA A 106 6.02 0.04 -5.91
CA ALA A 106 6.07 -1.07 -6.85
C ALA A 106 5.60 -2.37 -6.17
N LYS A 107 5.13 -3.32 -6.97
CA LYS A 107 4.75 -4.66 -6.49
C LYS A 107 5.21 -5.74 -7.46
N PHE A 108 5.51 -6.91 -6.90
CA PHE A 108 5.90 -8.11 -7.63
C PHE A 108 5.21 -9.33 -7.02
N GLU A 109 5.00 -10.39 -7.81
CA GLU A 109 4.59 -11.67 -7.27
C GLU A 109 5.77 -12.29 -6.49
N THR A 110 5.55 -12.81 -5.28
CA THR A 110 6.62 -13.43 -4.48
C THR A 110 7.22 -14.65 -5.19
N SER A 111 6.44 -15.35 -6.01
CA SER A 111 6.93 -16.43 -6.87
C SER A 111 7.86 -15.97 -7.99
N LYS A 112 7.86 -14.68 -8.33
CA LYS A 112 8.72 -14.03 -9.32
C LYS A 112 9.68 -13.04 -8.65
N ILE A 113 10.27 -13.46 -7.53
CA ILE A 113 11.20 -12.62 -6.75
C ILE A 113 12.37 -12.07 -7.59
N ASN A 114 12.81 -12.79 -8.61
CA ASN A 114 13.86 -12.35 -9.51
C ASN A 114 13.52 -11.04 -10.24
N ASP A 115 12.25 -10.84 -10.63
CA ASP A 115 11.78 -9.60 -11.25
C ASP A 115 11.95 -8.40 -10.29
N CYS A 116 11.72 -8.62 -8.99
CA CYS A 116 11.94 -7.61 -7.94
C CYS A 116 13.44 -7.29 -7.78
N LEU A 117 14.29 -8.33 -7.74
CA LEU A 117 15.74 -8.16 -7.63
C LEU A 117 16.30 -7.41 -8.85
N GLU A 118 15.86 -7.77 -10.06
CA GLU A 118 16.22 -7.08 -11.29
C GLU A 118 15.76 -5.63 -11.28
N PHE A 119 14.53 -5.36 -10.83
CA PHE A 119 14.03 -3.99 -10.68
C PHE A 119 14.91 -3.15 -9.75
N ILE A 120 15.29 -3.68 -8.58
CA ILE A 120 16.19 -3.00 -7.63
C ILE A 120 17.57 -2.75 -8.24
N ARG A 121 18.07 -3.72 -9.03
CA ARG A 121 19.37 -3.62 -9.70
C ARG A 121 19.36 -2.55 -10.80
N CYS A 122 18.40 -2.62 -11.71
CA CYS A 122 18.24 -1.70 -12.84
C CYS A 122 18.01 -0.25 -12.39
N ASN A 123 17.26 -0.05 -11.31
CA ASN A 123 17.02 1.28 -10.74
C ASN A 123 18.09 1.71 -9.72
N ARG A 124 19.16 0.92 -9.53
CA ARG A 124 20.27 1.22 -8.60
C ARG A 124 19.81 1.52 -7.16
N LEU A 125 18.67 0.97 -6.74
CA LEU A 125 18.11 1.20 -5.39
C LEU A 125 18.97 0.55 -4.31
N HIS A 126 19.78 -0.44 -4.69
CA HIS A 126 20.74 -1.14 -3.84
C HIS A 126 22.05 -0.38 -3.62
N LEU A 127 22.24 0.85 -4.11
CA LEU A 127 23.49 1.61 -3.94
C LEU A 127 23.44 2.63 -2.80
N GLY A 128 22.25 2.91 -2.24
CA GLY A 128 22.05 3.95 -1.22
C GLY A 128 22.30 5.37 -1.75
N GLY A 129 21.55 6.35 -1.25
CA GLY A 129 21.85 7.75 -1.57
C GLY A 129 23.23 8.12 -1.04
N PHE A 130 24.11 8.67 -1.87
CA PHE A 130 25.41 9.18 -1.43
C PHE A 130 25.18 10.31 -0.40
N CYS A 131 25.50 10.08 0.87
CA CYS A 131 25.75 11.17 1.80
C CYS A 131 27.15 11.72 1.47
N GLU A 132 27.27 13.03 1.26
CA GLU A 132 28.48 13.75 0.83
C GLU A 132 29.69 13.70 1.80
N HIS A 133 29.71 12.81 2.80
CA HIS A 133 30.88 12.60 3.67
C HIS A 133 31.22 11.11 3.79
N GLU A 134 32.24 10.72 3.03
CA GLU A 134 33.28 9.72 3.30
C GLU A 134 32.97 8.65 4.36
N VAL A 135 32.48 7.47 3.93
CA VAL A 135 33.08 6.11 4.09
C VAL A 135 32.25 5.17 3.18
N PRO A 136 32.85 4.28 2.36
CA PRO A 136 32.10 3.21 1.72
C PRO A 136 31.40 2.38 2.81
N ARG A 137 30.07 2.37 2.84
CA ARG A 137 29.37 1.42 3.70
C ARG A 137 29.54 0.04 3.08
N ASP A 138 30.31 -0.82 3.74
CA ASP A 138 30.55 -2.22 3.31
C ASP A 138 29.26 -3.05 3.21
N LYS A 139 28.14 -2.58 3.79
CA LYS A 139 26.85 -3.26 3.74
C LYS A 139 25.69 -2.27 3.74
N ILE A 140 24.73 -2.49 2.84
CA ILE A 140 23.52 -1.67 2.75
C ILE A 140 22.40 -2.36 3.51
N PHE A 141 21.82 -1.64 4.48
CA PHE A 141 20.71 -2.13 5.28
C PHE A 141 19.40 -1.59 4.71
N VAL A 142 18.47 -2.50 4.42
CA VAL A 142 17.14 -2.18 3.91
C VAL A 142 16.12 -2.66 4.92
N LYS A 143 15.26 -1.76 5.37
CA LYS A 143 14.14 -2.11 6.25
C LYS A 143 13.18 -3.02 5.51
N ALA A 144 12.88 -4.17 6.08
CA ALA A 144 12.02 -5.18 5.47
C ALA A 144 11.07 -5.79 6.49
N THR A 145 9.84 -6.03 6.09
CA THR A 145 8.83 -6.69 6.90
C THR A 145 8.16 -7.84 6.14
N GLY A 146 7.23 -8.53 6.80
CA GLY A 146 6.56 -9.72 6.30
C GLY A 146 7.42 -10.98 6.45
N GLY A 147 6.78 -12.16 6.45
CA GLY A 147 7.47 -13.44 6.65
C GLY A 147 8.57 -13.73 5.61
N GLY A 148 8.48 -13.16 4.40
CA GLY A 148 9.50 -13.28 3.37
C GLY A 148 10.81 -12.55 3.68
N ALA A 149 10.81 -11.56 4.57
CA ALA A 149 12.03 -10.90 5.02
C ALA A 149 12.97 -11.87 5.76
N TYR A 150 12.43 -12.93 6.36
CA TYR A 150 13.22 -14.04 6.89
C TYR A 150 13.64 -15.02 5.79
N LYS A 151 12.66 -15.48 5.01
CA LYS A 151 12.85 -16.54 4.01
C LYS A 151 13.87 -16.17 2.93
N PHE A 152 13.92 -14.91 2.53
CA PHE A 152 14.72 -14.45 1.39
C PHE A 152 15.91 -13.57 1.80
N ALA A 153 16.25 -13.50 3.08
CA ALA A 153 17.34 -12.65 3.57
C ALA A 153 18.68 -12.95 2.88
N ASP A 154 19.04 -14.24 2.77
CA ASP A 154 20.31 -14.65 2.16
C ASP A 154 20.33 -14.34 0.66
N LEU A 155 19.21 -14.56 -0.04
CA LEU A 155 19.07 -14.23 -1.46
C LEU A 155 19.32 -12.74 -1.74
N PHE A 156 18.75 -11.83 -0.95
CA PHE A 156 18.99 -10.39 -1.12
C PHE A 156 20.45 -10.00 -0.85
N ASN A 157 21.10 -10.68 0.10
CA ASN A 157 22.50 -10.44 0.42
C ASN A 157 23.41 -10.94 -0.72
N GLU A 158 23.19 -12.17 -1.19
CA GLU A 158 23.98 -12.79 -2.26
C GLU A 158 23.81 -12.05 -3.60
N GLU A 159 22.58 -11.68 -3.97
CA GLU A 159 22.29 -11.10 -5.29
C GLU A 159 22.53 -9.59 -5.37
N LEU A 160 22.38 -8.86 -4.26
CA LEU A 160 22.39 -7.40 -4.25
C LEU A 160 23.32 -6.79 -3.19
N GLY A 161 23.96 -7.59 -2.33
CA GLY A 161 24.74 -7.09 -1.19
C GLY A 161 23.88 -6.41 -0.11
N ILE A 162 22.56 -6.63 -0.14
CA ILE A 162 21.62 -5.99 0.78
C ILE A 162 21.42 -6.87 2.02
N SER A 163 21.56 -6.29 3.20
CA SER A 163 21.07 -6.89 4.44
C SER A 163 19.67 -6.42 4.76
N LEU A 164 18.74 -7.36 4.90
CA LEU A 164 17.40 -7.07 5.35
C LEU A 164 17.39 -6.85 6.87
N ASP A 165 17.13 -5.62 7.26
CA ASP A 165 16.87 -5.24 8.65
C ASP A 165 15.38 -5.40 8.92
N LYS A 166 15.05 -6.38 9.77
CA LYS A 166 13.70 -6.93 9.87
C LYS A 166 12.85 -6.15 10.86
N GLU A 167 11.66 -5.79 10.43
CA GLU A 167 10.66 -5.08 11.22
C GLU A 167 9.39 -5.92 11.40
N ASP A 168 8.68 -5.74 12.51
CA ASP A 168 7.40 -6.43 12.75
C ASP A 168 6.33 -6.01 11.73
N GLU A 169 5.58 -7.01 11.23
CA GLU A 169 4.59 -6.81 10.17
C GLU A 169 3.43 -5.93 10.62
N MET A 170 2.98 -6.09 11.86
CA MET A 170 1.84 -5.37 12.39
C MET A 170 2.22 -3.92 12.76
N ASP A 171 3.39 -3.72 13.38
CA ASP A 171 3.94 -2.40 13.64
C ASP A 171 4.09 -1.58 12.34
N CYS A 172 4.69 -2.18 11.30
CA CYS A 172 4.86 -1.54 9.99
C CYS A 172 3.53 -1.22 9.33
N LEU A 173 2.57 -2.15 9.38
CA LEU A 173 1.23 -1.97 8.80
C LEU A 173 0.46 -0.83 9.46
N VAL A 174 0.39 -0.81 10.80
CA VAL A 174 -0.34 0.23 11.55
C VAL A 174 0.36 1.58 11.41
N SER A 175 1.69 1.62 11.51
CA SER A 175 2.45 2.86 11.35
C SER A 175 2.33 3.44 9.94
N GLY A 176 2.40 2.58 8.91
CA GLY A 176 2.21 2.98 7.51
C GLY A 176 0.80 3.48 7.22
N ALA A 177 -0.23 2.81 7.74
CA ALA A 177 -1.61 3.25 7.65
C ALA A 177 -1.81 4.63 8.31
N ASN A 178 -1.37 4.79 9.55
CA ASN A 178 -1.46 6.07 10.26
C ASN A 178 -0.71 7.19 9.51
N PHE A 179 0.48 6.89 8.97
CA PHE A 179 1.24 7.84 8.16
C PHE A 179 0.44 8.29 6.94
N LEU A 180 -0.11 7.37 6.15
CA LEU A 180 -0.86 7.72 4.94
C LEU A 180 -2.12 8.52 5.27
N LEU A 181 -2.88 8.13 6.30
CA LEU A 181 -4.09 8.85 6.72
C LEU A 181 -3.81 10.26 7.23
N LYS A 182 -2.63 10.49 7.83
CA LYS A 182 -2.23 11.82 8.35
C LYS A 182 -1.53 12.68 7.30
N ALA A 183 -0.74 12.08 6.41
CA ALA A 183 0.14 12.80 5.50
C ALA A 183 -0.43 13.00 4.10
N VAL A 184 -1.36 12.14 3.66
CA VAL A 184 -1.87 12.13 2.29
C VAL A 184 -3.33 12.58 2.26
N GLN A 185 -3.58 13.71 1.59
CA GLN A 185 -4.94 14.17 1.32
C GLN A 185 -5.64 13.20 0.37
N GLN A 186 -6.94 12.96 0.60
CA GLN A 186 -7.76 12.08 -0.24
C GLN A 186 -7.24 10.63 -0.34
N GLU A 187 -6.61 10.12 0.72
CA GLU A 187 -6.20 8.71 0.78
C GLU A 187 -7.39 7.78 1.09
N ALA A 188 -8.22 8.17 2.07
CA ALA A 188 -9.37 7.38 2.51
C ALA A 188 -10.62 7.69 1.67
N PHE A 189 -11.42 6.68 1.36
CA PHE A 189 -12.70 6.85 0.65
C PHE A 189 -13.73 5.79 1.05
N THR A 190 -15.00 6.13 0.91
CA THR A 190 -16.13 5.18 0.93
C THR A 190 -16.58 4.88 -0.50
N TYR A 191 -17.15 3.70 -0.70
CA TYR A 191 -17.78 3.32 -1.97
C TYR A 191 -19.17 2.77 -1.68
N LEU A 192 -20.20 3.56 -1.96
CA LEU A 192 -21.60 3.21 -1.70
C LEU A 192 -22.42 3.43 -2.97
N HIS A 193 -23.25 2.46 -3.32
CA HIS A 193 -24.17 2.55 -4.48
C HIS A 193 -23.49 2.93 -5.81
N GLY A 194 -22.23 2.55 -6.01
CA GLY A 194 -21.50 2.91 -7.23
C GLY A 194 -20.76 4.24 -7.16
N HIS A 195 -20.85 4.97 -6.05
CA HIS A 195 -20.26 6.29 -5.86
C HIS A 195 -19.06 6.22 -4.92
N LYS A 196 -17.94 6.79 -5.37
CA LYS A 196 -16.71 6.96 -4.59
C LYS A 196 -16.71 8.34 -3.96
N GLU A 197 -16.56 8.41 -2.63
CA GLU A 197 -16.46 9.66 -1.89
C GLU A 197 -15.23 9.64 -0.99
N PHE A 198 -14.36 10.65 -1.13
CA PHE A 198 -13.18 10.76 -0.27
C PHE A 198 -13.57 11.24 1.13
N VAL A 199 -13.03 10.58 2.14
CA VAL A 199 -13.26 10.92 3.55
C VAL A 199 -12.22 11.95 3.97
N GLN A 200 -12.68 13.05 4.53
CA GLN A 200 -11.81 13.98 5.25
C GLN A 200 -11.60 13.43 6.65
N ILE A 201 -10.36 13.07 6.96
CA ILE A 201 -9.99 12.49 8.25
C ILE A 201 -9.61 13.63 9.19
N ASP A 202 -10.36 13.80 10.29
CA ASP A 202 -9.94 14.67 11.39
C ASP A 202 -8.83 13.97 12.18
N HIS A 203 -7.64 14.56 12.19
CA HIS A 203 -6.49 14.00 12.90
C HIS A 203 -6.67 13.99 14.42
N ASN A 204 -7.59 14.81 14.97
CA ASN A 204 -7.92 14.80 16.40
C ASN A 204 -8.89 13.67 16.78
N ASP A 205 -9.55 13.05 15.80
CA ASP A 205 -10.58 12.02 16.00
C ASP A 205 -10.34 10.78 15.11
N LEU A 206 -9.06 10.46 14.84
CA LEU A 206 -8.69 9.30 14.03
C LEU A 206 -8.95 7.97 14.74
N TYR A 207 -8.85 7.95 16.08
CA TYR A 207 -8.87 6.74 16.88
C TYR A 207 -10.13 6.66 17.76
N PRO A 208 -10.64 5.45 18.05
CA PRO A 208 -10.15 4.16 17.59
C PRO A 208 -10.66 3.78 16.20
N TYR A 209 -9.95 2.91 15.50
CA TYR A 209 -10.43 2.31 14.26
C TYR A 209 -10.07 0.83 14.15
N LEU A 210 -10.82 0.09 13.32
CA LEU A 210 -10.54 -1.30 13.00
C LEU A 210 -9.83 -1.40 11.64
N LEU A 211 -8.59 -1.85 11.64
CA LEU A 211 -7.84 -2.16 10.44
C LEU A 211 -8.06 -3.61 10.04
N VAL A 212 -8.70 -3.82 8.89
CA VAL A 212 -8.89 -5.16 8.30
C VAL A 212 -7.94 -5.31 7.12
N ASN A 213 -6.81 -5.98 7.34
CA ASN A 213 -5.80 -6.23 6.31
C ASN A 213 -6.09 -7.55 5.60
N ILE A 214 -6.47 -7.47 4.32
CA ILE A 214 -6.82 -8.62 3.48
C ILE A 214 -5.65 -8.93 2.54
N GLY A 215 -4.86 -9.93 2.90
CA GLY A 215 -3.77 -10.50 2.09
C GLY A 215 -4.08 -11.93 1.67
N SER A 216 -3.09 -12.83 1.78
CA SER A 216 -3.32 -14.27 1.56
C SER A 216 -4.35 -14.81 2.56
N GLY A 217 -4.25 -14.41 3.84
CA GLY A 217 -5.30 -14.50 4.85
C GLY A 217 -5.84 -13.11 5.22
N VAL A 218 -6.53 -12.99 6.35
CA VAL A 218 -7.07 -11.72 6.85
C VAL A 218 -6.64 -11.51 8.30
N SER A 219 -6.17 -10.30 8.61
CA SER A 219 -5.88 -9.84 9.97
C SER A 219 -6.82 -8.70 10.34
N MET A 220 -7.40 -8.75 11.53
CA MET A 220 -8.26 -7.70 12.08
C MET A 220 -7.58 -7.11 13.31
N ILE A 221 -7.27 -5.82 13.26
CA ILE A 221 -6.43 -5.12 14.24
C ILE A 221 -7.20 -3.91 14.75
N LYS A 222 -7.44 -3.86 16.05
CA LYS A 222 -7.98 -2.68 16.72
C LYS A 222 -6.83 -1.71 16.98
N VAL A 223 -6.97 -0.48 16.50
CA VAL A 223 -5.97 0.58 16.67
C VAL A 223 -6.57 1.65 17.57
N ASP A 224 -6.03 1.78 18.78
CA ASP A 224 -6.49 2.72 19.81
C ASP A 224 -5.65 4.02 19.83
N GLY A 225 -4.51 4.04 19.13
CA GLY A 225 -3.64 5.22 19.03
C GLY A 225 -2.29 4.89 18.37
N ASP A 226 -1.43 5.90 18.28
CA ASP A 226 -0.05 5.71 17.80
C ASP A 226 0.70 4.71 18.70
N GLY A 227 1.20 3.63 18.11
CA GLY A 227 1.88 2.54 18.83
C GLY A 227 0.97 1.73 19.77
N LYS A 228 -0.35 1.96 19.75
CA LYS A 228 -1.33 1.26 20.61
C LYS A 228 -2.33 0.52 19.74
N PHE A 229 -2.09 -0.77 19.55
CA PHE A 229 -2.96 -1.63 18.76
C PHE A 229 -2.88 -3.07 19.24
N GLU A 230 -3.91 -3.84 18.91
CA GLU A 230 -4.00 -5.26 19.21
C GLU A 230 -4.63 -6.03 18.05
N ARG A 231 -4.08 -7.20 17.74
CA ARG A 231 -4.72 -8.12 16.78
C ARG A 231 -5.89 -8.82 17.46
N ILE A 232 -7.10 -8.35 17.19
CA ILE A 232 -8.31 -8.89 17.82
C ILE A 232 -8.79 -10.18 17.17
N SER A 233 -8.51 -10.38 15.88
CA SER A 233 -8.97 -11.56 15.15
C SER A 233 -8.22 -11.76 13.83
N GLY A 234 -8.56 -12.85 13.15
CA GLY A 234 -8.24 -13.05 11.74
C GLY A 234 -8.83 -14.36 11.21
N THR A 235 -8.72 -14.55 9.91
CA THR A 235 -9.17 -15.77 9.24
C THR A 235 -8.16 -16.18 8.18
N ASN A 236 -8.03 -17.49 7.97
CA ASN A 236 -7.25 -18.03 6.86
C ASN A 236 -8.01 -17.93 5.52
N LEU A 237 -9.29 -17.56 5.56
CA LEU A 237 -10.12 -17.32 4.37
C LEU A 237 -9.91 -15.90 3.86
N GLY A 238 -8.87 -15.72 3.06
CA GLY A 238 -8.51 -14.43 2.47
C GLY A 238 -8.39 -14.48 0.95
N GLY A 239 -7.61 -13.56 0.39
CA GLY A 239 -7.34 -13.51 -1.05
C GLY A 239 -6.64 -14.76 -1.57
N GLY A 240 -5.86 -15.45 -0.74
CA GLY A 240 -5.22 -16.73 -1.09
C GLY A 240 -6.23 -17.86 -1.28
N THR A 241 -7.30 -17.88 -0.48
CA THR A 241 -8.40 -18.85 -0.63
C THR A 241 -9.20 -18.56 -1.89
N PHE A 242 -9.59 -17.30 -2.11
CA PHE A 242 -10.28 -16.88 -3.33
C PHE A 242 -9.46 -17.25 -4.58
N TRP A 243 -8.18 -16.89 -4.59
CA TRP A 243 -7.30 -17.18 -5.71
C TRP A 243 -7.07 -18.68 -5.91
N GLY A 244 -6.77 -19.41 -4.84
CA GLY A 244 -6.49 -20.84 -4.91
C GLY A 244 -7.69 -21.65 -5.39
N LEU A 245 -8.88 -21.44 -4.80
CA LEU A 245 -10.10 -22.11 -5.23
C LEU A 245 -10.52 -21.67 -6.63
N GLY A 246 -10.44 -20.37 -6.93
CA GLY A 246 -10.74 -19.86 -8.26
C GLY A 246 -9.89 -20.53 -9.34
N ARG A 247 -8.58 -20.69 -9.12
CA ARG A 247 -7.72 -21.43 -10.07
C ARG A 247 -8.06 -22.92 -10.20
N LEU A 248 -8.51 -23.57 -9.14
CA LEU A 248 -8.85 -24.99 -9.17
C LEU A 248 -10.18 -25.26 -9.86
N LEU A 249 -11.17 -24.38 -9.63
CA LEU A 249 -12.54 -24.53 -10.11
C LEU A 249 -12.76 -23.89 -11.48
N THR A 250 -11.86 -23.00 -11.90
CA THR A 250 -11.94 -22.30 -13.19
C THR A 250 -10.67 -22.54 -14.01
N LYS A 251 -10.63 -22.00 -15.24
CA LYS A 251 -9.43 -22.04 -16.08
C LYS A 251 -8.58 -20.77 -15.97
N CYS A 252 -8.91 -19.87 -15.02
CA CYS A 252 -8.26 -18.58 -14.91
C CYS A 252 -6.77 -18.72 -14.55
N LYS A 253 -5.95 -17.93 -15.22
CA LYS A 253 -4.49 -17.92 -15.06
C LYS A 253 -3.97 -16.71 -14.30
N SER A 254 -4.81 -15.69 -14.14
CA SER A 254 -4.48 -14.49 -13.37
C SER A 254 -5.61 -14.12 -12.38
N PHE A 255 -5.24 -13.35 -11.36
CA PHE A 255 -6.20 -12.84 -10.38
C PHE A 255 -7.26 -11.94 -11.03
N ASP A 256 -6.89 -11.14 -12.04
CA ASP A 256 -7.81 -10.24 -12.74
C ASP A 256 -8.83 -10.99 -13.58
N GLU A 257 -8.39 -12.03 -14.28
CA GLU A 257 -9.28 -12.87 -15.07
C GLU A 257 -10.35 -13.50 -14.17
N LEU A 258 -9.95 -13.93 -12.96
CA LEU A 258 -10.88 -14.46 -11.98
C LEU A 258 -11.84 -13.39 -11.44
N LEU A 259 -11.37 -12.16 -11.25
CA LEU A 259 -12.21 -11.04 -10.81
C LEU A 259 -13.22 -10.62 -11.89
N GLU A 260 -12.80 -10.58 -13.15
CA GLU A 260 -13.67 -10.32 -14.28
C GLU A 260 -14.74 -11.42 -14.43
N LEU A 261 -14.33 -12.68 -14.30
CA LEU A 261 -15.24 -13.81 -14.32
C LEU A 261 -16.25 -13.75 -13.17
N SER A 262 -15.84 -13.33 -11.97
CA SER A 262 -16.75 -13.20 -10.82
C SER A 262 -17.77 -12.08 -11.00
N HIS A 263 -17.39 -10.99 -11.68
CA HIS A 263 -18.31 -9.89 -12.01
C HIS A 263 -19.44 -10.33 -12.95
N GLN A 264 -19.14 -11.22 -13.89
CA GLN A 264 -20.12 -11.78 -14.84
C GLN A 264 -20.91 -12.96 -14.26
N GLY A 265 -20.49 -13.49 -13.10
CA GLY A 265 -21.07 -14.65 -12.46
C GLY A 265 -22.44 -14.39 -11.84
N ASN A 266 -23.23 -15.46 -11.70
CA ASN A 266 -24.47 -15.44 -10.93
C ASN A 266 -24.35 -16.46 -9.80
N ASN A 267 -24.15 -15.99 -8.57
CA ASN A 267 -23.94 -16.87 -7.42
C ASN A 267 -25.19 -17.71 -7.07
N ARG A 268 -26.39 -17.26 -7.45
CA ARG A 268 -27.67 -17.95 -7.15
C ARG A 268 -27.80 -19.35 -7.74
N VAL A 269 -27.00 -19.70 -8.73
CA VAL A 269 -27.02 -21.05 -9.34
C VAL A 269 -26.19 -22.07 -8.55
N ILE A 270 -25.39 -21.60 -7.59
CA ILE A 270 -24.48 -22.42 -6.77
C ILE A 270 -24.85 -22.30 -5.29
N ASP A 271 -25.06 -21.08 -4.80
CA ASP A 271 -25.38 -20.81 -3.41
C ASP A 271 -26.83 -21.16 -3.11
N MET A 272 -27.06 -21.87 -2.01
CA MET A 272 -28.39 -22.01 -1.43
C MET A 272 -28.71 -20.76 -0.60
N LEU A 273 -29.69 -19.98 -1.04
CA LEU A 273 -30.12 -18.76 -0.36
C LEU A 273 -31.15 -19.06 0.72
N VAL A 274 -31.28 -18.15 1.69
CA VAL A 274 -32.32 -18.22 2.72
C VAL A 274 -33.72 -18.37 2.10
N GLY A 275 -33.98 -17.66 1.00
CA GLY A 275 -35.24 -17.77 0.25
C GLY A 275 -35.50 -19.16 -0.34
N ASP A 276 -34.45 -19.90 -0.72
CA ASP A 276 -34.57 -21.26 -1.25
C ASP A 276 -34.95 -22.27 -0.16
N ILE A 277 -34.57 -21.99 1.10
CA ILE A 277 -34.90 -22.81 2.27
C ILE A 277 -36.33 -22.51 2.74
N TYR A 278 -36.70 -21.23 2.84
CA TYR A 278 -37.95 -20.78 3.46
C TYR A 278 -39.07 -20.41 2.48
N GLY A 279 -38.86 -20.62 1.17
CA GLY A 279 -39.90 -20.42 0.16
C GLY A 279 -40.28 -18.96 -0.11
N GLY A 280 -39.33 -18.03 0.04
CA GLY A 280 -39.53 -16.62 -0.31
C GLY A 280 -40.21 -15.73 0.73
N MET A 281 -40.46 -16.23 1.94
CA MET A 281 -40.79 -15.36 3.09
C MET A 281 -39.51 -14.76 3.64
N ASP A 282 -39.45 -13.43 3.75
CA ASP A 282 -38.36 -12.75 4.44
C ASP A 282 -38.24 -13.32 5.85
N TYR A 283 -37.07 -13.86 6.16
CA TYR A 283 -36.77 -14.39 7.48
C TYR A 283 -36.62 -13.21 8.44
N SER A 284 -37.73 -12.74 9.00
CA SER A 284 -37.84 -11.52 9.83
C SER A 284 -37.32 -11.71 11.25
N LYS A 285 -36.18 -12.38 11.41
CA LYS A 285 -35.50 -12.55 12.70
C LYS A 285 -33.99 -12.41 12.50
N VAL A 286 -33.50 -11.18 12.42
CA VAL A 286 -32.38 -10.60 13.19
C VAL A 286 -32.51 -9.09 13.06
#